data_AF-A0A348AMV5-F1
#
_entry.id   AF-A0A348AMV5-F1
#
_cell.length_a   1.000
_cell.length_b   1.000
_cell.length_c   1.000
_cell.angle_alpha   90.00
_cell.angle_beta   90.00
_cell.angle_gamma   90.00
#
_symmetry.space_group_name_H-M   'P 1'
#
loop_
_entity.id
_entity.type
_entity.pdbx_description
1 polymer ?
#
loop_
_entity_poly.entity_id
_entity_poly.type
_entity_poly.pdbx_seq_one_letter_code
_entity_poly.pdbx_strand_id
1 'polypeptide(L)'
;MSAENRRLCLRPASIEEAGLFYSQDAKDAELGTVGHMRVDFGHDGREFWSTWWPHNEDALNTPEFKSELQSFVDELRKTGPLRDLSAMSEYCCGHGDGRLGDGSRGSYGFVAESEHYRYCLRCTPIQGDYNAYLYIYDKRQQDMNKLQKLLDTEQDLPEMCFSTLSSDGSLICIKHGETGYYKSDWDTGDPVKNRELADYNNEKLGVSKLQEEAMVIKSMTGWTSQESASQESGMEQTMGGM
;
A
#
# COMPACT_ATOMS: atom_id res chain seq x y z
N MET A 1 31.00 10.59 -11.32
CA MET A 1 30.76 9.23 -10.82
C MET A 1 29.59 9.36 -9.85
N SER A 2 28.38 9.13 -10.35
CA SER A 2 27.12 9.39 -9.63
C SER A 2 26.89 8.36 -8.54
N ALA A 3 26.24 8.80 -7.46
CA ALA A 3 25.90 8.02 -6.27
C ALA A 3 24.73 7.03 -6.49
N GLU A 4 24.41 6.68 -7.73
CA GLU A 4 23.20 5.95 -8.15
C GLU A 4 23.43 4.46 -8.39
N ASN A 5 24.21 3.81 -7.53
CA ASN A 5 24.26 2.35 -7.53
C ASN A 5 24.29 1.85 -6.09
N ARG A 6 23.27 2.24 -5.31
CA ARG A 6 22.86 1.42 -4.17
C ARG A 6 22.48 0.07 -4.77
N ARG A 7 23.41 -0.89 -4.70
CA ARG A 7 23.14 -2.28 -5.07
C ARG A 7 21.81 -2.68 -4.45
N LEU A 8 20.93 -3.23 -5.26
CA LEU A 8 19.67 -3.80 -4.82
C LEU A 8 19.97 -5.03 -3.99
N CYS A 9 20.25 -4.82 -2.70
CA CYS A 9 20.60 -5.88 -1.78
C CYS A 9 19.34 -6.57 -1.30
N LEU A 10 19.25 -7.88 -1.51
CA LEU A 10 18.22 -8.72 -0.91
C LEU A 10 18.38 -8.75 0.61
N ARG A 11 17.29 -8.49 1.32
CA ARG A 11 17.14 -8.73 2.75
C ARG A 11 16.03 -9.74 3.01
N PRO A 12 16.06 -10.49 4.11
CA PRO A 12 14.92 -11.28 4.57
C PRO A 12 13.64 -10.42 4.69
N ALA A 13 12.51 -11.01 4.34
CA ALA A 13 11.20 -10.38 4.49
C ALA A 13 10.76 -10.29 5.95
N SER A 14 10.01 -9.24 6.30
CA SER A 14 9.28 -9.20 7.58
C SER A 14 7.98 -10.00 7.51
N ILE A 15 7.37 -10.28 8.67
CA ILE A 15 6.07 -10.96 8.75
C ILE A 15 4.97 -10.14 8.04
N GLU A 16 5.03 -8.82 8.12
CA GLU A 16 4.07 -7.90 7.49
C GLU A 16 4.14 -7.94 5.95
N GLU A 17 5.30 -8.33 5.40
CA GLU A 17 5.54 -8.42 3.96
C GLU A 17 5.13 -9.78 3.37
N ALA A 18 4.72 -10.76 4.18
CA ALA A 18 4.45 -12.14 3.75
C ALA A 18 3.40 -12.22 2.61
N GLY A 19 2.40 -11.33 2.62
CA GLY A 19 1.39 -11.28 1.55
C GLY A 19 1.94 -10.84 0.19
N LEU A 20 3.07 -10.12 0.15
CA LEU A 20 3.66 -9.57 -1.08
C LEU A 20 4.39 -10.63 -1.94
N PHE A 21 4.46 -11.87 -1.48
CA PHE A 21 5.12 -12.97 -2.18
C PHE A 21 4.15 -13.85 -2.97
N TYR A 22 2.88 -13.44 -3.07
CA TYR A 22 1.80 -14.19 -3.72
C TYR A 22 0.90 -13.24 -4.50
N SER A 23 0.27 -13.77 -5.56
CA SER A 23 -0.68 -13.01 -6.36
C SER A 23 -1.88 -12.60 -5.52
N GLN A 24 -2.26 -11.32 -5.63
CA GLN A 24 -3.39 -10.72 -4.93
C GLN A 24 -4.18 -9.87 -5.93
N ASP A 25 -4.69 -10.49 -7.00
CA ASP A 25 -5.23 -9.80 -8.18
C ASP A 25 -6.28 -8.71 -7.83
N ALA A 26 -7.12 -8.97 -6.82
CA ALA A 26 -8.12 -8.02 -6.33
C ALA A 26 -7.53 -6.73 -5.71
N LYS A 27 -6.24 -6.73 -5.36
CA LYS A 27 -5.50 -5.63 -4.74
C LYS A 27 -4.39 -5.08 -5.63
N ASP A 28 -4.27 -5.53 -6.88
CA ASP A 28 -3.17 -5.11 -7.75
C ASP A 28 -3.10 -3.61 -7.96
N ALA A 29 -4.26 -2.98 -8.16
CA ALA A 29 -4.35 -1.54 -8.30
C ALA A 29 -3.86 -0.85 -7.02
N GLU A 30 -4.39 -1.26 -5.86
CA GLU A 30 -4.04 -0.70 -4.53
C GLU A 30 -2.55 -0.86 -4.21
N LEU A 31 -2.00 -2.06 -4.45
CA LEU A 31 -0.60 -2.40 -4.17
C LEU A 31 0.36 -1.84 -5.21
N GLY A 32 -0.13 -1.28 -6.33
CA GLY A 32 0.72 -0.86 -7.44
C GLY A 32 1.48 -2.03 -8.07
N THR A 33 0.89 -3.22 -8.15
CA THR A 33 1.56 -4.42 -8.69
C THR A 33 1.91 -4.20 -10.16
N VAL A 34 3.19 -4.20 -10.49
CA VAL A 34 3.66 -4.09 -11.89
C VAL A 34 3.45 -5.41 -12.62
N GLY A 35 3.83 -6.49 -11.95
CA GLY A 35 3.67 -7.84 -12.45
C GLY A 35 4.50 -8.82 -11.64
N HIS A 36 4.58 -10.05 -12.12
CA HIS A 36 5.47 -11.03 -11.53
C HIS A 36 6.17 -11.90 -12.58
N MET A 37 7.37 -12.33 -12.23
CA MET A 37 8.16 -13.28 -13.01
C MET A 37 8.26 -14.61 -12.26
N ARG A 38 7.88 -15.70 -12.92
CA ARG A 38 8.16 -17.06 -12.45
C ARG A 38 9.46 -17.54 -13.07
N VAL A 39 10.30 -18.21 -12.29
CA VAL A 39 11.58 -18.80 -12.70
C VAL A 39 11.61 -20.29 -12.37
N ASP A 40 12.17 -21.06 -13.28
CA ASP A 40 12.41 -22.51 -13.16
C ASP A 40 13.84 -22.81 -13.64
N PHE A 41 14.60 -23.60 -12.86
CA PHE A 41 15.97 -23.97 -13.18
C PHE A 41 16.09 -25.26 -13.99
N GLY A 42 14.97 -25.82 -14.44
CA GLY A 42 14.88 -27.03 -15.21
C GLY A 42 15.26 -28.28 -14.42
N HIS A 43 15.26 -29.42 -15.11
CA HIS A 43 15.54 -30.71 -14.50
C HIS A 43 16.92 -30.79 -13.84
N ASP A 44 17.93 -30.22 -14.48
CA ASP A 44 19.33 -30.27 -14.04
C ASP A 44 19.71 -29.14 -13.07
N GLY A 45 18.77 -28.23 -12.78
CA GLY A 45 18.94 -27.15 -11.81
C GLY A 45 19.94 -26.07 -12.23
N ARG A 46 20.28 -25.96 -13.52
CA ARG A 46 21.27 -25.01 -14.08
C ARG A 46 20.71 -24.11 -15.17
N GLU A 47 19.47 -24.36 -15.58
CA GLU A 47 18.82 -23.56 -16.62
C GLU A 47 18.22 -22.30 -16.00
N PHE A 48 17.65 -21.42 -16.82
CA PHE A 48 16.91 -20.26 -16.34
C PHE A 48 15.73 -20.03 -17.29
N TRP A 49 14.62 -20.71 -17.03
CA TRP A 49 13.37 -20.51 -17.73
C TRP A 49 12.56 -19.49 -16.97
N SER A 50 12.07 -18.46 -17.67
CA SER A 50 11.21 -17.46 -17.04
C SER A 50 9.92 -17.22 -17.82
N THR A 51 8.88 -16.83 -17.10
CA THR A 51 7.61 -16.40 -17.67
C THR A 51 7.18 -15.11 -16.96
N TRP A 52 6.89 -14.08 -17.73
CA TRP A 52 6.31 -12.83 -17.22
C TRP A 52 4.79 -12.92 -17.18
N TRP A 53 4.21 -12.46 -16.07
CA TRP A 53 2.78 -12.32 -15.88
C TRP A 53 2.47 -10.85 -15.64
N PRO A 54 1.76 -10.17 -16.57
CA PRO A 54 1.40 -8.78 -16.42
C PRO A 54 0.30 -8.62 -15.37
N HIS A 55 0.35 -7.51 -14.63
CA HIS A 55 -0.71 -7.06 -13.73
C HIS A 55 -1.13 -5.64 -14.13
N ASN A 56 -2.27 -5.16 -13.63
CA ASN A 56 -2.80 -3.83 -13.96
C ASN A 56 -2.80 -3.53 -15.48
N GLU A 57 -3.29 -4.49 -16.27
CA GLU A 57 -3.35 -4.40 -17.74
C GLU A 57 -1.98 -4.15 -18.42
N ASP A 58 -0.88 -4.51 -17.75
CA ASP A 58 0.52 -4.24 -18.16
C ASP A 58 0.86 -2.74 -18.22
N ALA A 59 0.01 -1.86 -17.68
CA ALA A 59 0.16 -0.40 -17.78
C ALA A 59 1.42 0.14 -17.07
N LEU A 60 1.87 -0.56 -16.02
CA LEU A 60 3.06 -0.19 -15.23
C LEU A 60 4.36 -0.79 -15.79
N ASN A 61 4.29 -1.64 -16.81
CA ASN A 61 5.44 -2.34 -17.38
C ASN A 61 6.21 -1.47 -18.39
N THR A 62 6.70 -0.32 -17.93
CA THR A 62 7.32 0.71 -18.79
C THR A 62 8.72 0.28 -19.27
N PRO A 63 9.25 0.89 -20.35
CA PRO A 63 10.62 0.62 -20.81
C PRO A 63 11.69 0.88 -19.75
N GLU A 64 11.52 1.93 -18.95
CA GLU A 64 12.44 2.29 -17.87
C GLU A 64 12.45 1.22 -16.78
N PHE A 65 11.27 0.75 -16.38
CA PHE A 65 11.12 -0.37 -15.45
C PHE A 65 11.80 -1.63 -15.99
N LYS A 66 11.56 -1.99 -17.26
CA LYS A 66 12.15 -3.18 -17.88
C LYS A 66 13.68 -3.16 -17.84
N SER A 67 14.28 -2.00 -18.06
CA SER A 67 15.73 -1.81 -18.00
C SER A 67 16.30 -2.06 -16.58
N GLU A 68 15.61 -1.53 -15.56
CA GLU A 68 15.98 -1.75 -14.15
C GLU A 68 15.81 -3.22 -13.75
N LEU A 69 14.66 -3.82 -14.08
CA LEU A 69 14.37 -5.23 -13.80
C LEU A 69 15.41 -6.14 -14.45
N GLN A 70 15.77 -5.89 -15.72
CA GLN A 70 16.77 -6.67 -16.42
C GLN A 70 18.12 -6.61 -15.69
N SER A 71 18.56 -5.40 -15.31
CA SER A 71 19.81 -5.21 -14.59
C SER A 71 19.82 -5.93 -13.23
N PHE A 72 18.71 -5.86 -12.50
CA PHE A 72 18.55 -6.53 -11.21
C PHE A 72 18.57 -8.06 -11.34
N VAL A 73 17.79 -8.61 -12.28
CA VAL A 73 17.74 -10.06 -12.53
C VAL A 73 19.10 -10.57 -13.00
N ASP A 74 19.81 -9.84 -13.86
CA ASP A 74 21.15 -10.21 -14.29
C ASP A 74 22.16 -10.25 -13.14
N GLU A 75 22.07 -9.33 -12.17
CA GLU A 75 22.88 -9.38 -10.95
C GLU A 75 22.56 -10.62 -10.11
N LEU A 76 21.27 -10.91 -9.90
CA LEU A 76 20.84 -12.11 -9.17
C LEU A 76 21.28 -13.40 -9.87
N ARG A 77 21.31 -13.43 -11.20
CA ARG A 77 21.81 -14.56 -12.00
C ARG A 77 23.33 -14.70 -11.96
N LYS A 78 24.05 -13.61 -11.75
CA LYS A 78 25.52 -13.62 -11.72
C LYS A 78 26.07 -14.02 -10.35
N THR A 79 25.52 -13.44 -9.28
CA THR A 79 26.07 -13.56 -7.93
C THR A 79 25.04 -13.92 -6.86
N GLY A 80 23.76 -13.97 -7.21
CA GLY A 80 22.67 -14.18 -6.26
C GLY A 80 22.02 -15.56 -6.34
N PRO A 81 20.85 -15.72 -5.69
CA PRO A 81 20.10 -16.97 -5.64
C PRO A 81 19.50 -17.38 -6.99
N LEU A 82 19.53 -16.52 -8.02
CA LEU A 82 18.99 -16.83 -9.35
C LEU A 82 20.03 -17.39 -10.32
N ARG A 83 21.25 -17.67 -9.87
CA ARG A 83 22.31 -18.26 -10.71
C ARG A 83 21.97 -19.68 -11.15
N ASP A 84 21.60 -20.51 -10.19
CA ASP A 84 21.27 -21.93 -10.37
C ASP A 84 20.60 -22.46 -9.07
N LEU A 85 20.07 -23.68 -9.10
CA LEU A 85 19.38 -24.28 -7.95
C LEU A 85 20.30 -24.50 -6.75
N SER A 86 21.58 -24.80 -6.98
CA SER A 86 22.57 -24.98 -5.90
C SER A 86 22.81 -23.66 -5.18
N ALA A 87 23.05 -22.59 -5.93
CA ALA A 87 23.22 -21.24 -5.42
C ALA A 87 22.00 -20.78 -4.63
N MET A 88 20.79 -21.06 -5.14
CA MET A 88 19.55 -20.77 -4.42
C MET A 88 19.49 -21.51 -3.08
N SER A 89 19.77 -22.82 -3.09
CA SER A 89 19.76 -23.63 -1.87
C SER A 89 20.78 -23.13 -0.84
N GLU A 90 22.01 -22.85 -1.27
CA GLU A 90 23.07 -22.29 -0.42
C GLU A 90 22.64 -20.94 0.18
N TYR A 91 22.09 -20.05 -0.66
CA TYR A 91 21.63 -18.74 -0.23
C TYR A 91 20.49 -18.85 0.79
N CYS A 92 19.49 -19.70 0.54
CA CYS A 92 18.37 -19.92 1.45
C CYS A 92 18.79 -20.56 2.77
N CYS A 93 19.70 -21.54 2.75
CA CYS A 93 20.25 -22.14 3.96
C CYS A 93 21.04 -21.14 4.81
N GLY A 94 21.75 -20.20 4.18
CA GLY A 94 22.47 -19.12 4.86
C GLY A 94 21.58 -18.03 5.46
N HIS A 95 20.32 -17.93 5.03
CA HIS A 95 19.36 -16.89 5.43
C HIS A 95 18.06 -17.51 5.94
N GLY A 96 18.16 -18.26 7.05
CA GLY A 96 17.02 -18.96 7.65
C GLY A 96 15.90 -18.06 8.18
N ASP A 97 16.22 -16.80 8.46
CA ASP A 97 15.27 -15.74 8.81
C ASP A 97 14.36 -15.33 7.64
N GLY A 98 14.76 -15.62 6.40
CA GLY A 98 13.91 -15.45 5.23
C GLY A 98 12.86 -16.55 5.05
N ARG A 99 12.83 -17.59 5.89
CA ARG A 99 11.91 -18.71 5.71
C ARG A 99 10.45 -18.28 5.90
N LEU A 100 9.61 -18.55 4.90
CA LEU A 100 8.17 -18.24 4.95
C LEU A 100 7.43 -19.31 5.77
N GLY A 101 6.55 -18.86 6.66
CA GLY A 101 5.71 -19.71 7.52
C GLY A 101 4.40 -20.15 6.86
N ASP A 102 4.35 -20.21 5.53
CA ASP A 102 3.13 -20.44 4.74
C ASP A 102 2.69 -21.92 4.66
N GLY A 103 3.33 -22.81 5.42
CA GLY A 103 3.08 -24.25 5.37
C GLY A 103 3.64 -24.95 4.12
N SER A 104 4.31 -24.22 3.22
CA SER A 104 5.01 -24.81 2.07
C SER A 104 6.27 -25.56 2.51
N ARG A 105 6.74 -26.48 1.66
CA ARG A 105 7.86 -27.40 1.93
C ARG A 105 9.25 -26.73 2.05
N GLY A 106 9.32 -25.40 2.22
CA GLY A 106 10.57 -24.67 2.43
C GLY A 106 10.75 -23.47 1.53
N SER A 107 9.74 -22.62 1.39
CA SER A 107 9.89 -21.34 0.67
C SER A 107 10.61 -20.29 1.51
N TYR A 108 11.36 -19.42 0.84
CA TYR A 108 12.10 -18.29 1.44
C TYR A 108 11.72 -17.00 0.74
N GLY A 109 11.47 -15.93 1.50
CA GLY A 109 11.10 -14.60 1.01
C GLY A 109 12.20 -13.59 1.25
N PHE A 110 12.60 -12.90 0.18
CA PHE A 110 13.58 -11.83 0.20
C PHE A 110 13.03 -10.57 -0.47
N VAL A 111 13.32 -9.41 0.11
CA VAL A 111 12.91 -8.11 -0.41
C VAL A 111 14.14 -7.32 -0.84
N ALA A 112 14.08 -6.66 -1.98
CA ALA A 112 14.98 -5.58 -2.37
C ALA A 112 14.15 -4.36 -2.79
N GLU A 113 14.69 -3.15 -2.62
CA GLU A 113 14.00 -1.92 -2.98
C GLU A 113 14.94 -0.98 -3.71
N SER A 114 14.48 -0.45 -4.85
CA SER A 114 15.10 0.69 -5.51
C SER A 114 14.47 1.98 -5.02
N GLU A 115 14.73 3.09 -5.71
CA GLU A 115 14.01 4.34 -5.47
C GLU A 115 12.51 4.20 -5.77
N HIS A 116 12.14 3.49 -6.84
CA HIS A 116 10.76 3.46 -7.34
C HIS A 116 10.07 2.11 -7.17
N TYR A 117 10.82 1.02 -7.02
CA TYR A 117 10.25 -0.32 -7.03
C TYR A 117 10.60 -1.11 -5.77
N ARG A 118 9.69 -2.02 -5.41
CA ARG A 118 9.92 -3.08 -4.43
C ARG A 118 9.87 -4.43 -5.13
N TYR A 119 10.90 -5.24 -4.89
CA TYR A 119 11.10 -6.56 -5.48
C TYR A 119 10.96 -7.62 -4.38
N CYS A 120 9.94 -8.47 -4.47
CA CYS A 120 9.68 -9.54 -3.51
C CYS A 120 9.99 -10.89 -4.17
N LEU A 121 11.16 -11.44 -3.87
CA LEU A 121 11.65 -12.71 -4.38
C LEU A 121 11.29 -13.85 -3.43
N ARG A 122 10.40 -14.74 -3.87
CA ARG A 122 10.15 -16.03 -3.24
C ARG A 122 11.02 -17.09 -3.89
N CYS A 123 11.83 -17.79 -3.11
CA CYS A 123 12.65 -18.92 -3.54
C CYS A 123 12.11 -20.23 -2.98
N THR A 124 12.00 -21.25 -3.83
CA THR A 124 11.65 -22.62 -3.48
C THR A 124 12.80 -23.52 -3.94
N PRO A 125 13.81 -23.78 -3.09
CA PRO A 125 15.01 -24.55 -3.44
C PRO A 125 14.73 -26.07 -3.47
N ILE A 126 13.70 -26.48 -4.23
CA ILE A 126 13.26 -27.86 -4.38
C ILE A 126 13.35 -28.24 -5.86
N GLN A 127 14.03 -29.35 -6.16
CA GLN A 127 14.14 -29.84 -7.52
C GLN A 127 12.77 -30.29 -8.06
N GLY A 128 12.46 -29.91 -9.31
CA GLY A 128 11.20 -30.27 -9.98
C GLY A 128 9.99 -29.43 -9.60
N ASP A 129 10.19 -28.32 -8.88
CA ASP A 129 9.16 -27.32 -8.56
C ASP A 129 9.49 -25.98 -9.26
N TYR A 130 8.56 -25.03 -9.23
CA TYR A 130 8.82 -23.66 -9.67
C TYR A 130 9.73 -22.96 -8.66
N ASN A 131 11.00 -22.81 -9.03
CA ASN A 131 12.06 -22.44 -8.09
C ASN A 131 12.00 -20.98 -7.61
N ALA A 132 11.48 -20.05 -8.41
CA ALA A 132 11.36 -18.68 -7.93
C ALA A 132 10.14 -17.94 -8.46
N TYR A 133 9.64 -17.01 -7.65
CA TYR A 133 8.65 -16.01 -8.03
C TYR A 133 9.17 -14.65 -7.60
N LEU A 134 9.23 -13.70 -8.54
CA LEU A 134 9.61 -12.33 -8.28
C LEU A 134 8.39 -11.43 -8.52
N TYR A 135 7.77 -10.94 -7.45
CA TYR A 135 6.69 -9.96 -7.50
C TYR A 135 7.27 -8.55 -7.43
N ILE A 136 6.75 -7.64 -8.25
CA ILE A 136 7.23 -6.27 -8.32
C ILE A 136 6.09 -5.28 -8.09
N TYR A 137 6.37 -4.26 -7.27
CA TYR A 137 5.43 -3.19 -6.92
C TYR A 137 6.05 -1.82 -7.21
N ASP A 138 5.27 -0.91 -7.78
CA ASP A 138 5.65 0.50 -7.99
C ASP A 138 5.24 1.32 -6.76
N LYS A 139 6.25 1.83 -6.03
CA LYS A 139 6.04 2.60 -4.80
C LYS A 139 5.37 3.94 -5.07
N ARG A 140 5.55 4.52 -6.26
CA ARG A 140 4.88 5.78 -6.61
C ARG A 140 3.38 5.57 -6.76
N GLN A 141 2.97 4.42 -7.31
CA GLN A 141 1.55 4.05 -7.38
C GLN A 141 0.98 3.83 -5.98
N GLN A 142 1.73 3.17 -5.09
CA GLN A 142 1.32 3.01 -3.68
C GLN A 142 1.15 4.36 -2.98
N ASP A 143 2.08 5.29 -3.17
CA ASP A 143 2.01 6.64 -2.61
C ASP A 143 0.82 7.43 -3.18
N MET A 144 0.59 7.36 -4.50
CA MET A 144 -0.55 7.98 -5.16
C MET A 144 -1.89 7.42 -4.66
N ASN A 145 -2.01 6.09 -4.53
CA ASN A 145 -3.21 5.46 -4.00
C ASN A 145 -3.45 5.85 -2.54
N LYS A 146 -2.39 5.95 -1.74
CA LYS A 146 -2.47 6.41 -0.36
C LYS A 146 -2.93 7.87 -0.29
N LEU A 147 -2.37 8.74 -1.13
CA LEU A 147 -2.76 10.14 -1.21
C LEU A 147 -4.20 10.31 -1.68
N GLN A 148 -4.61 9.57 -2.72
CA GLN A 148 -5.99 9.57 -3.20
C GLN A 148 -6.95 9.13 -2.10
N LYS A 149 -6.63 8.05 -1.38
CA LYS A 149 -7.45 7.58 -0.26
C LYS A 149 -7.56 8.62 0.86
N LEU A 150 -6.50 9.38 1.13
CA LEU A 150 -6.54 10.49 2.10
C LEU A 150 -7.42 11.64 1.59
N LEU A 151 -7.31 12.01 0.32
CA LEU A 151 -8.16 13.04 -0.30
C LEU A 151 -9.63 12.63 -0.31
N ASP A 152 -9.94 11.39 -0.70
CA ASP A 152 -11.29 10.85 -0.68
C ASP A 152 -11.84 10.84 0.75
N THR A 153 -11.02 10.45 1.73
CA THR A 153 -11.40 10.49 3.15
C THR A 153 -11.70 11.92 3.62
N GLU A 154 -10.98 12.92 3.12
CA GLU A 154 -11.24 14.32 3.43
C GLU A 154 -12.47 14.91 2.74
N GLN A 155 -12.83 14.40 1.55
CA GLN A 155 -14.02 14.80 0.80
C GLN A 155 -15.29 14.12 1.33
N ASP A 156 -15.20 12.83 1.67
CA ASP A 156 -16.27 12.01 2.25
C ASP A 156 -16.22 12.01 3.79
N LEU A 157 -15.98 13.17 4.40
CA LEU A 157 -16.17 13.28 5.83
C LEU A 157 -17.65 13.08 6.17
N PRO A 158 -17.95 12.31 7.23
CA PRO A 158 -19.34 12.03 7.59
C PRO A 158 -20.02 13.32 8.05
N GLU A 159 -21.34 13.44 7.85
CA GLU A 159 -22.12 14.58 8.35
C GLU A 159 -21.91 14.79 9.87
N MET A 160 -21.70 13.69 10.59
CA MET A 160 -21.40 13.70 12.02
C MET A 160 -20.59 12.45 12.44
N CYS A 161 -19.79 12.58 13.49
CA CYS A 161 -19.17 11.44 14.16
C CYS A 161 -19.21 11.60 15.68
N PHE A 162 -19.04 10.49 16.40
CA PHE A 162 -18.83 10.48 17.83
C PHE A 162 -17.35 10.40 18.16
N SER A 163 -16.92 11.00 19.27
CA SER A 163 -15.57 10.86 19.80
C SER A 163 -15.56 11.07 21.30
N THR A 164 -14.39 11.07 21.92
CA THR A 164 -14.20 11.36 23.34
C THR A 164 -13.23 12.53 23.53
N LEU A 165 -13.55 13.47 24.42
CA LEU A 165 -12.63 14.56 24.74
C LEU A 165 -11.36 14.04 25.41
N SER A 166 -10.20 14.45 24.90
CA SER A 166 -8.90 14.09 25.48
C SER A 166 -8.68 14.64 26.89
N SER A 167 -9.42 15.69 27.29
CA SER A 167 -9.29 16.32 28.60
C SER A 167 -9.92 15.53 29.74
N ASP A 168 -11.10 14.93 29.52
CA ASP A 168 -11.90 14.33 30.59
C ASP A 168 -12.64 13.04 30.18
N GLY A 169 -12.55 12.61 28.91
CA GLY A 169 -13.20 11.41 28.41
C GLY A 169 -14.72 11.54 28.19
N SER A 170 -15.27 12.76 28.22
CA SER A 170 -16.68 12.99 27.89
C SER A 170 -16.99 12.54 26.46
N LEU A 171 -18.17 11.95 26.25
CA LEU A 171 -18.68 11.59 24.93
C LEU A 171 -19.13 12.85 24.20
N ILE A 172 -18.60 13.05 22.99
CA ILE A 172 -18.91 14.21 22.16
C ILE A 172 -19.40 13.78 20.78
N CYS A 173 -20.17 14.67 20.16
CA CYS A 173 -20.56 14.62 18.76
C CYS A 173 -19.88 15.78 18.03
N ILE A 174 -19.27 15.50 16.89
CA ILE A 174 -18.69 16.50 15.99
C ILE A 174 -19.53 16.50 14.72
N LYS A 175 -19.88 17.68 14.23
CA LYS A 175 -20.65 17.87 13.00
C LYS A 175 -19.75 18.46 11.92
N HIS A 176 -19.88 17.95 10.71
CA HIS A 176 -19.09 18.41 9.57
C HIS A 176 -19.36 19.88 9.28
N GLY A 177 -18.30 20.66 9.07
CA GLY A 177 -18.38 22.09 8.79
C GLY A 177 -18.60 22.98 10.01
N GLU A 178 -18.78 22.42 11.21
CA GLU A 178 -19.01 23.18 12.45
C GLU A 178 -17.78 23.19 13.36
N THR A 179 -17.32 24.37 13.77
CA THR A 179 -16.17 24.50 14.68
C THR A 179 -16.54 24.04 16.10
N GLY A 180 -15.68 23.20 16.69
CA GLY A 180 -15.83 22.68 18.04
C GLY A 180 -16.54 21.33 18.10
N TYR A 181 -17.33 21.12 19.14
CA TYR A 181 -18.02 19.86 19.40
C TYR A 181 -19.27 20.10 20.25
N TYR A 182 -20.14 19.10 20.29
CA TYR A 182 -21.33 19.05 21.14
C TYR A 182 -21.18 17.94 22.16
N LYS A 183 -21.55 18.20 23.41
CA LYS A 183 -21.64 17.14 24.41
C LYS A 183 -22.80 16.20 24.04
N SER A 184 -22.58 14.89 24.13
CA SER A 184 -23.62 13.90 23.85
C SER A 184 -24.53 13.70 25.05
N ASP A 185 -25.84 13.57 24.81
CA ASP A 185 -26.81 13.18 25.84
C ASP A 185 -26.64 11.70 26.27
N TRP A 186 -25.86 10.91 25.53
CA TRP A 186 -25.56 9.51 25.86
C TRP A 186 -24.26 9.36 26.65
N ASP A 187 -23.65 10.47 27.09
CA ASP A 187 -22.47 10.44 27.96
C ASP A 187 -22.76 9.68 29.26
N THR A 188 -21.93 8.68 29.56
CA THR A 188 -22.10 7.80 30.72
C THR A 188 -21.35 8.28 31.97
N GLY A 189 -20.51 9.31 31.84
CA GLY A 189 -19.57 9.78 32.86
C GLY A 189 -18.33 8.89 33.06
N ASP A 190 -18.24 7.76 32.34
CA ASP A 190 -17.13 6.82 32.39
C ASP A 190 -16.34 6.88 31.05
N PRO A 191 -15.06 7.32 31.07
CA PRO A 191 -14.26 7.48 29.85
C PRO A 191 -14.13 6.21 29.01
N VAL A 192 -14.03 5.03 29.64
CA VAL A 192 -13.85 3.76 28.92
C VAL A 192 -15.14 3.39 28.21
N LYS A 193 -16.28 3.49 28.92
CA LYS A 193 -17.60 3.24 28.31
C LYS A 193 -17.95 4.25 27.24
N ASN A 194 -17.57 5.52 27.42
CA ASN A 194 -17.76 6.56 26.41
C ASN A 194 -16.97 6.26 25.14
N ARG A 195 -15.74 5.75 25.24
CA ARG A 195 -14.96 5.34 24.07
C ARG A 195 -15.62 4.16 23.35
N GLU A 196 -16.01 3.13 24.08
CA GLU A 196 -16.73 1.98 23.52
C GLU A 196 -18.04 2.40 22.82
N LEU A 197 -18.76 3.37 23.39
CA LEU A 197 -19.99 3.89 22.83
C LEU A 197 -19.74 4.75 21.57
N ALA A 198 -18.66 5.53 21.54
CA ALA A 198 -18.24 6.25 20.35
C ALA A 198 -17.88 5.29 19.20
N ASP A 199 -17.06 4.27 19.49
CA ASP A 199 -16.67 3.22 18.53
C ASP A 199 -17.91 2.50 17.96
N TYR A 200 -18.85 2.10 18.83
CA TYR A 200 -20.09 1.45 18.43
C TYR A 200 -20.96 2.34 17.53
N ASN A 201 -21.15 3.61 17.89
CA ASN A 201 -21.97 4.52 17.10
C ASN A 201 -21.31 4.87 15.76
N ASN A 202 -19.99 5.07 15.73
CA ASN A 202 -19.25 5.30 14.50
C ASN A 202 -19.32 4.10 13.56
N GLU A 203 -19.23 2.86 14.09
CA GLU A 203 -19.44 1.65 13.30
C GLU A 203 -20.83 1.63 12.64
N LYS A 204 -21.89 2.04 13.37
CA LYS A 204 -23.26 2.14 12.82
C LYS A 204 -23.41 3.24 11.77
N LEU A 205 -22.65 4.33 11.90
CA LEU A 205 -22.64 5.44 10.95
C LEU A 205 -21.70 5.19 9.75
N GLY A 206 -20.96 4.08 9.73
CA GLY A 206 -19.96 3.80 8.70
C GLY A 206 -18.72 4.71 8.78
N VAL A 207 -18.47 5.31 9.94
CA VAL A 207 -17.35 6.22 10.18
C VAL A 207 -16.11 5.42 10.53
N SER A 208 -15.08 5.53 9.69
CA SER A 208 -13.76 4.95 9.95
C SER A 208 -13.00 5.75 11.01
N LYS A 209 -12.00 5.11 11.64
CA LYS A 209 -11.12 5.80 12.60
C LYS A 209 -10.40 7.01 11.99
N LEU A 210 -9.99 6.91 10.72
CA LEU A 210 -9.36 8.01 10.00
C LEU A 210 -10.33 9.18 9.79
N GLN A 211 -11.60 8.90 9.49
CA GLN A 211 -12.62 9.95 9.39
C GLN A 211 -12.90 10.60 10.75
N GLU A 212 -12.99 9.81 11.84
CA GLU A 212 -13.14 10.36 13.19
C GLU A 212 -11.97 11.30 13.55
N GLU A 213 -10.73 10.85 13.34
CA GLU A 213 -9.53 11.66 13.60
C GLU A 213 -9.52 12.94 12.76
N ALA A 214 -9.88 12.86 11.48
CA ALA A 214 -9.98 14.02 10.60
C ALA A 214 -11.08 15.00 11.05
N MET A 215 -12.24 14.50 11.47
CA MET A 215 -13.33 15.31 12.03
C MET A 215 -12.89 16.05 13.29
N VAL A 216 -12.19 15.38 14.22
CA VAL A 216 -11.66 15.99 15.45
C VAL A 216 -10.65 17.09 15.14
N ILE A 217 -9.71 16.84 14.23
CA ILE A 217 -8.70 17.84 13.85
C ILE A 217 -9.38 19.04 13.22
N LYS A 218 -10.22 18.84 12.19
CA LYS A 218 -10.88 19.92 11.46
C LYS A 218 -11.85 20.72 12.33
N SER A 219 -12.56 20.10 13.27
CA SER A 219 -13.43 20.85 14.18
C SER A 219 -12.65 21.79 15.12
N MET A 220 -11.41 21.44 15.45
CA MET A 220 -10.54 22.25 16.30
C MET A 220 -9.73 23.30 15.53
N THR A 221 -9.32 22.98 14.30
CA THR A 221 -8.44 23.86 13.49
C THR A 221 -9.16 24.63 12.38
N GLY A 222 -10.44 24.33 12.13
CA GLY A 222 -11.24 24.90 11.04
C GLY A 222 -11.37 23.94 9.83
N TRP A 223 -12.48 24.10 9.09
CA TRP A 223 -12.92 23.20 8.01
C TRP A 223 -12.46 23.61 6.60
N THR A 224 -11.49 24.52 6.48
CA THR A 224 -11.20 25.19 5.21
C THR A 224 -10.66 24.22 4.15
N SER A 225 -11.52 23.84 3.19
CA SER A 225 -11.14 23.51 1.83
C SER A 225 -11.44 24.75 0.98
N GLN A 226 -10.51 25.20 0.12
CA GLN A 226 -10.77 26.32 -0.80
C GLN A 226 -12.07 26.06 -1.58
N GLU A 227 -13.09 26.89 -1.35
CA GLU A 227 -14.25 26.94 -2.25
C GLU A 227 -13.73 27.26 -3.66
N SER A 228 -14.06 26.41 -4.63
CA SER A 228 -13.88 26.72 -6.04
C SER A 228 -14.73 27.95 -6.36
N ALA A 229 -14.11 29.12 -6.40
CA ALA A 229 -14.69 30.29 -7.03
C ALA A 229 -14.92 29.97 -8.51
N SER A 230 -16.15 29.63 -8.87
CA SER A 230 -16.56 29.44 -10.26
C SER A 230 -17.87 30.18 -10.51
N GLN A 231 -17.66 31.45 -10.89
CA GLN A 231 -18.42 32.25 -11.85
C GLN A 231 -19.83 32.74 -11.46
N GLU A 232 -19.87 33.92 -10.83
CA GLU A 232 -20.85 34.94 -11.22
C GLU A 232 -20.42 35.52 -12.58
N SER A 233 -20.99 35.01 -13.67
CA SER A 233 -21.07 35.78 -14.93
C SER A 233 -22.46 36.40 -15.01
N GLY A 234 -22.58 37.64 -14.54
CA GLY A 234 -23.77 38.47 -14.74
C GLY A 234 -24.03 38.63 -16.24
N MET A 235 -25.12 38.04 -16.72
CA MET A 235 -25.68 38.34 -18.03
C MET A 235 -26.31 39.74 -17.99
N GLU A 236 -25.59 40.74 -18.48
CA GLU A 236 -26.20 41.97 -18.97
C GLU A 236 -26.96 41.66 -20.28
N GLN A 237 -28.29 41.65 -20.20
CA GLN A 237 -29.16 41.86 -21.35
C GLN A 237 -30.08 43.03 -21.05
N THR A 238 -29.70 44.24 -21.46
CA THR A 238 -30.65 45.33 -21.69
C THR A 238 -30.88 45.49 -23.18
N MET A 239 -32.15 45.28 -23.55
CA MET A 239 -32.67 45.33 -24.89
C MET A 239 -32.54 46.71 -25.54
N GLY A 240 -32.09 46.73 -26.80
CA GLY A 240 -32.28 47.87 -27.68
C GLY A 240 -33.72 47.92 -28.19
N GLY A 241 -34.34 49.09 -28.06
CA GLY A 241 -35.60 49.43 -28.71
C GLY A 241 -35.49 50.82 -29.30
N MET A 242 -35.73 50.91 -30.62
CA MET A 242 -35.97 52.15 -31.36
C MET A 242 -37.31 52.77 -30.95
#